data_AF-A0A1B6IYW0-F1
#
_entry.id   AF-A0A1B6IYW0-F1
#
_cell.length_a   1.000
_cell.length_b   1.000
_cell.length_c   1.000
_cell.angle_alpha   90.00
_cell.angle_beta   90.00
_cell.angle_gamma   90.00
#
_symmetry.space_group_name_H-M   'P 1'
#
loop_
_entity.id
_entity.type
_entity.pdbx_description
1 polymer ?
#
loop_
_entity_poly.entity_id
_entity_poly.type
_entity_poly.pdbx_seq_one_letter_code
_entity_poly.pdbx_strand_id
1 'polypeptide(L)'
;SVLALVYLLLKLLPLKRSVMFGMVVGGSSLTYFFFKAFSIHFIAMLASNQQYIFSYLWFSALVSFIVCYRIGPATDPRTRNLVKWFLQAIALTVIFYSSHVREFTATVDILLLCEACFHYSKWPRWLQNVLFKAPNTQVVMKKDNRRTKDYAEYQKCIRWQELCQKMIAGNKQCSLIYERVKPSSSLLDDDSE
;
A
#
# COMPACT_ATOMS: atom_id res chain seq x y z
N SER A 1 -10.19 23.54 3.48
CA SER A 1 -11.65 23.72 3.58
C SER A 1 -12.10 24.51 4.80
N VAL A 2 -11.55 24.26 6.01
CA VAL A 2 -11.94 24.96 7.26
C VAL A 2 -11.69 26.47 7.21
N LEU A 3 -10.54 26.91 6.67
CA LEU A 3 -10.20 28.33 6.50
C LEU A 3 -11.20 29.10 5.61
N ALA A 4 -11.74 28.46 4.57
CA ALA A 4 -12.72 29.07 3.68
C ALA A 4 -14.09 29.24 4.35
N LEU A 5 -14.52 28.26 5.15
CA LEU A 5 -15.73 28.34 5.96
C LEU A 5 -15.63 29.43 7.03
N VAL A 6 -14.48 29.52 7.71
CA VAL A 6 -14.22 30.57 8.71
C VAL A 6 -14.24 31.95 8.06
N TYR A 7 -13.64 32.12 6.88
CA TYR A 7 -13.68 33.38 6.12
C TYR A 7 -15.12 33.75 5.68
N LEU A 8 -15.91 32.79 5.22
CA LEU A 8 -17.32 32.99 4.87
C LEU A 8 -18.16 33.40 6.08
N LEU A 9 -17.96 32.77 7.24
CA LEU A 9 -18.64 33.09 8.50
C LEU A 9 -18.26 34.48 9.02
N LEU A 10 -16.99 34.86 8.90
CA LEU A 10 -16.50 36.20 9.26
C LEU A 10 -17.07 37.29 8.34
N LYS A 11 -17.36 36.96 7.08
CA LYS A 11 -17.92 37.91 6.10
C LYS A 11 -19.44 38.02 6.15
N LEU A 12 -20.15 36.94 6.51
CA LEU A 12 -21.62 36.94 6.61
C LEU A 12 -22.14 37.63 7.87
N LEU A 13 -21.30 37.77 8.89
CA LEU A 13 -21.73 38.22 10.21
C LEU A 13 -20.78 39.32 10.72
N PRO A 14 -21.20 40.60 10.80
CA PRO A 14 -20.45 41.67 11.47
C PRO A 14 -20.51 41.44 12.99
N LEU A 15 -19.86 40.36 13.43
CA LEU A 15 -20.11 39.75 14.73
C LEU A 15 -19.17 40.34 15.77
N LYS A 16 -19.75 40.95 16.81
CA LYS A 16 -19.03 41.50 17.96
C LYS A 16 -18.16 40.40 18.61
N ARG A 17 -17.00 40.78 19.15
CA ARG A 17 -15.98 39.89 19.77
C ARG A 17 -16.56 38.88 20.77
N SER A 18 -17.64 39.25 21.47
CA SER A 18 -18.37 38.38 22.41
C SER A 18 -19.11 37.21 21.72
N VAL A 19 -19.73 37.44 20.56
CA VAL A 19 -20.47 36.40 19.83
C VAL A 19 -19.51 35.43 19.15
N MET A 20 -18.35 35.91 18.68
CA MET A 20 -17.29 35.04 18.16
C MET A 20 -16.81 34.04 19.22
N PHE A 21 -16.60 34.51 20.46
CA PHE A 21 -16.21 33.64 21.58
C PHE A 21 -17.31 32.62 21.90
N GLY A 22 -18.57 33.05 21.88
CA GLY A 22 -19.74 32.17 22.06
C GLY A 22 -19.85 31.09 20.97
N MET A 23 -19.56 31.41 19.71
CA MET A 23 -19.58 30.42 18.63
C MET A 23 -18.40 29.44 18.69
N VAL A 24 -17.23 29.88 19.13
CA VAL A 24 -16.07 28.97 19.29
C VAL A 24 -16.30 28.00 20.45
N VAL A 25 -16.77 28.51 21.61
CA VAL A 25 -17.08 27.68 22.78
C VAL A 25 -18.31 26.81 22.54
N GLY A 26 -19.33 27.36 21.88
CA GLY A 26 -20.52 26.62 21.49
C GLY A 26 -20.22 25.55 20.46
N GLY A 27 -19.41 25.89 19.44
CA GLY A 27 -18.99 24.96 18.39
C GLY A 27 -18.08 23.84 18.90
N SER A 28 -17.18 24.13 19.85
CA SER A 28 -16.35 23.11 20.47
C SER A 28 -17.16 22.17 21.36
N SER A 29 -18.08 22.71 22.16
CA SER A 29 -19.01 21.92 22.99
C SER A 29 -19.94 21.06 22.13
N LEU A 30 -20.48 21.63 21.05
CA LEU A 30 -21.32 20.92 20.10
C LEU A 30 -20.56 19.77 19.43
N THR A 31 -19.32 20.02 19.00
CA THR A 31 -18.46 18.98 18.43
C THR A 31 -18.16 17.87 19.44
N TYR A 32 -17.87 18.22 20.70
CA TYR A 32 -17.62 17.25 21.77
C TYR A 32 -18.86 16.40 22.06
N PHE A 33 -20.04 17.02 22.09
CA PHE A 33 -21.31 16.34 22.31
C PHE A 33 -21.66 15.39 21.16
N PHE A 34 -21.53 15.84 19.92
CA PHE A 34 -21.70 14.98 18.74
C PHE A 34 -20.71 13.82 18.74
N PHE A 35 -19.45 14.06 19.06
CA PHE A 35 -18.44 13.00 19.12
C PHE A 35 -18.74 11.97 20.21
N LYS A 36 -19.22 12.42 21.38
CA LYS A 36 -19.69 11.54 22.47
C LYS A 36 -20.89 10.69 22.04
N ALA A 37 -21.92 11.32 21.49
CA ALA A 37 -23.12 10.63 21.00
C ALA A 37 -22.77 9.61 19.91
N PHE A 38 -21.97 10.04 18.94
CA PHE A 38 -21.47 9.17 17.87
C PHE A 38 -20.72 7.98 18.44
N SER A 39 -19.76 8.21 19.35
CA SER A 39 -18.96 7.15 19.96
C SER A 39 -19.82 6.14 20.73
N ILE A 40 -20.84 6.55 21.46
CA ILE A 40 -21.74 5.64 22.18
C ILE A 40 -22.53 4.75 21.21
N HIS A 41 -23.10 5.34 20.15
CA HIS A 41 -23.82 4.57 19.14
C HIS A 41 -22.88 3.70 18.30
N PHE A 42 -21.68 4.18 17.95
CA PHE A 42 -20.67 3.43 17.23
C PHE A 42 -20.15 2.25 18.04
N ILE A 43 -19.86 2.44 19.33
CA ILE A 43 -19.41 1.37 20.22
C ILE A 43 -20.53 0.34 20.42
N ALA A 44 -21.79 0.76 20.51
CA ALA A 44 -22.93 -0.15 20.59
C ALA A 44 -23.10 -0.98 19.31
N MET A 45 -22.99 -0.36 18.13
CA MET A 45 -23.01 -1.08 16.84
C MET A 45 -21.80 -1.99 16.69
N LEU A 46 -20.62 -1.52 17.12
CA LEU A 46 -19.38 -2.27 17.10
C LEU A 46 -19.50 -3.49 17.98
N ALA A 47 -20.02 -3.38 19.21
CA ALA A 47 -20.23 -4.49 20.14
C ALA A 47 -21.23 -5.54 19.63
N SER A 48 -22.30 -5.11 18.95
CA SER A 48 -23.29 -6.04 18.40
C SER A 48 -22.83 -6.74 17.11
N ASN A 49 -21.97 -6.10 16.30
CA ASN A 49 -21.52 -6.59 14.99
C ASN A 49 -19.99 -6.63 14.87
N GLN A 50 -19.30 -7.01 15.94
CA GLN A 50 -17.83 -6.98 16.00
C GLN A 50 -17.21 -7.74 14.83
N GLN A 51 -17.73 -8.92 14.51
CA GLN A 51 -17.16 -9.77 13.47
C GLN A 51 -17.24 -9.17 12.06
N TYR A 52 -18.32 -8.46 11.74
CA TYR A 52 -18.46 -7.83 10.42
C TYR A 52 -17.52 -6.64 10.25
N ILE A 53 -17.35 -5.83 11.29
CA ILE A 53 -16.49 -4.64 11.20
C ILE A 53 -15.01 -5.03 11.20
N PHE A 54 -14.63 -6.02 12.01
CA PHE A 54 -13.27 -6.57 11.99
C PHE A 54 -12.93 -7.18 10.64
N SER A 55 -13.83 -7.96 10.03
CA SER A 55 -13.57 -8.53 8.70
C SER A 55 -13.45 -7.44 7.63
N TYR A 56 -14.27 -6.39 7.66
CA TYR A 56 -14.21 -5.30 6.68
C TYR A 56 -12.91 -4.48 6.79
N LEU A 57 -12.48 -4.16 8.01
CA LEU A 57 -11.19 -3.50 8.25
C LEU A 57 -10.02 -4.38 7.82
N TRP A 58 -10.13 -5.69 8.06
CA TRP A 58 -9.12 -6.65 7.66
C TRP A 58 -8.98 -6.77 6.15
N PHE A 59 -10.11 -6.95 5.45
CA PHE A 59 -10.15 -7.04 4.00
C PHE A 59 -9.67 -5.75 3.34
N SER A 60 -10.09 -4.58 3.83
CA SER A 60 -9.64 -3.30 3.27
C SER A 60 -8.14 -3.05 3.47
N ALA A 61 -7.58 -3.43 4.62
CA ALA A 61 -6.14 -3.37 4.88
C ALA A 61 -5.36 -4.33 3.96
N LEU A 62 -5.84 -5.56 3.79
CA LEU A 62 -5.27 -6.54 2.87
C LEU A 62 -5.30 -6.06 1.41
N VAL A 63 -6.43 -5.54 0.95
CA VAL A 63 -6.57 -5.03 -0.42
C VAL A 63 -5.63 -3.85 -0.66
N SER A 64 -5.57 -2.88 0.25
CA SER A 64 -4.64 -1.76 0.12
C SER A 64 -3.19 -2.22 0.10
N PHE A 65 -2.85 -3.22 0.92
CA PHE A 65 -1.51 -3.79 0.96
C PHE A 65 -1.15 -4.55 -0.32
N ILE A 66 -2.08 -5.35 -0.85
CA ILE A 66 -1.93 -6.08 -2.12
C ILE A 66 -1.78 -5.10 -3.30
N VAL A 67 -2.58 -4.04 -3.33
CA VAL A 67 -2.53 -3.01 -4.38
C VAL A 67 -1.20 -2.26 -4.31
N CYS A 68 -0.78 -1.78 -3.13
CA CYS A 68 0.54 -1.17 -2.96
C CYS A 68 1.69 -2.13 -3.33
N TYR A 69 1.54 -3.43 -3.07
CA TYR A 69 2.53 -4.45 -3.43
C TYR A 69 2.56 -4.75 -4.94
N ARG A 70 1.42 -4.65 -5.63
CA ARG A 70 1.30 -4.92 -7.06
C ARG A 70 1.82 -3.78 -7.94
N ILE A 71 1.68 -2.53 -7.49
CA ILE A 71 2.08 -1.35 -8.27
C ILE A 71 3.57 -1.00 -8.12
N GLY A 72 4.25 -1.42 -7.05
CA GLY A 72 5.69 -1.22 -6.89
C GLY A 72 6.45 -2.55 -6.82
N PRO A 73 7.44 -2.83 -7.69
CA PRO A 73 8.41 -3.87 -7.39
C PRO A 73 9.19 -3.43 -6.15
N ALA A 74 8.88 -4.04 -5.01
CA ALA A 74 9.63 -3.86 -3.77
C ALA A 74 11.01 -4.51 -3.93
N THR A 75 11.92 -3.79 -4.58
CA THR A 75 13.26 -4.24 -4.96
C THR A 75 14.17 -4.44 -3.75
N ASP A 76 13.87 -3.77 -2.63
CA ASP A 76 14.70 -3.86 -1.43
C ASP A 76 14.43 -5.15 -0.63
N PRO A 77 15.49 -5.92 -0.28
CA PRO A 77 15.37 -7.13 0.53
C PRO A 77 14.77 -6.84 1.91
N ARG A 78 14.96 -5.61 2.43
CA ARG A 78 14.37 -5.14 3.69
C ARG A 78 12.84 -5.06 3.62
N THR A 79 12.30 -4.55 2.53
CA THR A 79 10.85 -4.40 2.31
C THR A 79 10.20 -5.78 2.15
N ARG A 80 10.87 -6.73 1.49
CA ARG A 80 10.38 -8.12 1.39
C ARG A 80 10.28 -8.80 2.74
N ASN A 81 11.21 -8.53 3.66
CA ASN A 81 11.15 -9.08 5.02
C ASN A 81 10.00 -8.46 5.82
N LEU A 82 9.84 -7.13 5.78
CA LEU A 82 8.70 -6.44 6.42
C LEU A 82 7.36 -6.98 5.93
N VAL A 83 7.23 -7.23 4.64
CA VAL A 83 6.01 -7.81 4.05
C VAL A 83 5.74 -9.21 4.59
N LYS A 84 6.75 -10.08 4.68
CA LYS A 84 6.59 -11.42 5.28
C LYS A 84 6.13 -11.33 6.74
N TRP A 85 6.74 -10.45 7.53
CA TRP A 85 6.33 -10.20 8.92
C TRP A 85 4.90 -9.70 9.01
N PHE A 86 4.49 -8.80 8.11
CA PHE A 86 3.11 -8.31 8.03
C PHE A 86 2.12 -9.44 7.72
N LEU A 87 2.41 -10.27 6.71
CA LEU A 87 1.55 -11.41 6.37
C LEU A 87 1.47 -12.44 7.50
N GLN A 88 2.56 -12.69 8.22
CA GLN A 88 2.55 -13.58 9.38
C GLN A 88 1.74 -13.00 10.54
N ALA A 89 1.93 -11.72 10.87
CA ALA A 89 1.13 -11.03 11.90
C ALA A 89 -0.36 -11.05 11.55
N ILE A 90 -0.67 -10.90 10.26
CA ILE A 90 -2.03 -11.03 9.73
C ILE A 90 -2.56 -12.45 9.96
N ALA A 91 -1.84 -13.48 9.53
CA ALA A 91 -2.27 -14.87 9.72
C ALA A 91 -2.53 -15.21 11.20
N LEU A 92 -1.63 -14.80 12.11
CA LEU A 92 -1.79 -14.96 13.56
C LEU A 92 -3.06 -14.29 14.09
N THR A 93 -3.32 -13.05 13.67
CA THR A 93 -4.53 -12.32 14.08
C THR A 93 -5.80 -13.07 13.63
N VAL A 94 -5.81 -13.60 12.41
CA VAL A 94 -6.95 -14.37 11.89
C VAL A 94 -7.15 -15.66 12.68
N ILE A 95 -6.07 -16.39 12.99
CA ILE A 95 -6.13 -17.63 13.77
C ILE A 95 -6.67 -17.35 15.19
N PHE A 96 -6.17 -16.29 15.82
CA PHE A 96 -6.61 -15.87 17.15
C PHE A 96 -8.10 -15.56 17.20
N TYR A 97 -8.62 -14.83 16.21
CA TYR A 97 -10.04 -14.45 16.15
C TYR A 97 -10.95 -15.58 15.65
N SER A 98 -10.43 -16.53 14.87
CA SER A 98 -11.23 -17.63 14.31
C SER A 98 -11.57 -18.72 15.34
N SER A 99 -10.89 -18.75 16.49
CA SER A 99 -11.08 -19.83 17.46
C SER A 99 -11.89 -19.42 18.67
N HIS A 100 -12.77 -20.33 19.08
CA HIS A 100 -13.69 -20.14 20.20
C HIS A 100 -13.00 -20.31 21.57
N VAL A 101 -11.83 -20.96 21.61
CA VAL A 101 -11.05 -21.26 22.83
C VAL A 101 -9.77 -20.41 22.85
N ARG A 102 -9.87 -19.23 23.47
CA ARG A 102 -8.80 -18.20 23.50
C ARG A 102 -7.48 -18.68 24.08
N GLU A 103 -7.50 -19.56 25.07
CA GLU A 103 -6.29 -20.02 25.75
C GLU A 103 -5.46 -20.95 24.87
N PHE A 104 -6.12 -21.89 24.19
CA PHE A 104 -5.44 -22.82 23.30
C PHE A 104 -4.85 -22.10 22.08
N THR A 105 -5.59 -21.17 21.47
CA THR A 105 -5.04 -20.41 20.34
C THR A 105 -3.90 -19.50 20.72
N ALA A 106 -3.94 -18.85 21.90
CA ALA A 106 -2.82 -18.06 22.36
C ALA A 106 -1.53 -18.90 22.47
N THR A 107 -1.63 -20.15 22.97
CA THR A 107 -0.46 -21.04 23.03
C THR A 107 0.06 -21.45 21.66
N VAL A 108 -0.84 -21.72 20.70
CA VAL A 108 -0.49 -22.08 19.33
C VAL A 108 0.13 -20.90 18.58
N ASP A 109 -0.39 -19.69 18.78
CA ASP A 109 0.12 -18.46 18.19
C ASP A 109 1.51 -18.11 18.73
N ILE A 110 1.74 -18.28 20.04
CA ILE A 110 3.06 -18.10 20.66
C ILE A 110 4.05 -19.16 20.15
N LEU A 111 3.61 -20.42 20.01
CA LEU A 111 4.45 -21.49 19.48
C LEU A 111 4.86 -21.20 18.03
N LEU A 112 3.92 -20.77 17.18
CA LEU A 112 4.16 -20.32 15.81
C LEU A 112 5.12 -19.13 15.73
N LEU A 113 4.99 -18.16 16.65
CA LEU A 113 5.91 -17.03 16.75
C LEU A 113 7.30 -17.47 17.20
N CYS A 114 7.41 -18.41 18.14
CA CYS A 114 8.66 -19.01 18.55
C CYS A 114 9.36 -19.71 17.38
N GLU A 115 8.62 -20.53 16.63
CA GLU A 115 9.08 -21.20 15.42
C GLU A 115 9.57 -20.18 14.37
N ALA A 116 8.80 -19.11 14.13
CA ALA A 116 9.16 -18.04 13.18
C ALA A 116 10.39 -17.24 13.62
N CYS A 117 10.55 -16.98 14.92
CA CYS A 117 11.71 -16.29 15.48
C CYS A 117 12.97 -17.17 15.40
N PHE A 118 12.84 -18.47 15.68
CA PHE A 118 13.91 -19.45 15.50
C PHE A 118 14.27 -19.65 14.02
N HIS A 119 13.26 -19.62 13.14
CA HIS A 119 13.40 -19.75 11.68
C HIS A 119 14.30 -18.69 11.06
N TYR A 120 14.17 -17.44 11.51
CA TYR A 120 15.00 -16.33 11.03
C TYR A 120 16.46 -16.42 11.50
N SER A 121 16.71 -16.97 12.69
CA SER A 121 18.05 -16.98 13.29
C SER A 121 18.95 -18.07 12.69
N LYS A 122 18.46 -19.30 12.52
CA LYS A 122 19.27 -20.44 12.04
C LYS A 122 18.39 -21.56 11.49
N TRP A 123 17.94 -21.50 10.23
CA TRP A 123 17.37 -22.69 9.60
C TRP A 123 18.44 -23.59 8.99
N PRO A 124 18.41 -24.91 9.27
CA PRO A 124 19.35 -25.83 8.67
C PRO A 124 18.96 -26.02 7.20
N ARG A 125 19.94 -25.84 6.29
CA ARG A 125 19.74 -25.72 4.83
C ARG A 125 18.91 -26.86 4.21
N TRP A 126 18.92 -28.04 4.80
CA TRP A 126 18.15 -29.19 4.33
C TRP A 126 16.62 -29.00 4.48
N LEU A 127 16.17 -28.38 5.57
CA LEU A 127 14.75 -28.17 5.87
C LEU A 127 14.15 -27.09 4.96
N GLN A 128 14.98 -26.11 4.60
CA GLN A 128 14.65 -25.06 3.64
C GLN A 128 14.33 -25.63 2.25
N ASN A 129 15.08 -26.63 1.79
CA ASN A 129 14.86 -27.25 0.47
C ASN A 129 13.62 -28.15 0.42
N VAL A 130 13.17 -28.68 1.56
CA VAL A 130 12.03 -29.60 1.64
C VAL A 130 10.70 -28.84 1.79
N LEU A 131 10.64 -27.85 2.70
CA LEU A 131 9.42 -27.08 2.96
C LEU A 131 9.21 -25.94 1.95
N PHE A 132 10.28 -25.28 1.52
CA PHE A 132 10.27 -24.36 0.39
C PHE A 132 10.96 -25.06 -0.78
N LYS A 133 10.26 -26.01 -1.43
CA LYS A 133 10.69 -26.46 -2.75
C LYS A 133 10.69 -25.24 -3.67
N ALA A 134 11.87 -24.65 -3.84
CA ALA A 134 12.02 -23.41 -4.57
C ALA A 134 11.37 -23.57 -5.96
N PRO A 135 10.51 -22.65 -6.40
CA PRO A 135 9.95 -22.71 -7.75
C PRO A 135 11.12 -22.81 -8.72
N ASN A 136 11.01 -23.71 -9.71
CA ASN A 136 12.09 -24.08 -10.63
C ASN A 136 12.91 -22.84 -11.02
N THR A 137 14.17 -22.78 -10.55
CA THR A 137 15.03 -21.60 -10.61
C THR A 137 15.15 -21.08 -12.03
N GLN A 138 15.12 -21.96 -13.03
CA GLN A 138 15.16 -21.57 -14.44
C GLN A 138 13.92 -20.78 -14.88
N VAL A 139 12.74 -21.16 -14.39
CA VAL A 139 11.47 -20.48 -14.70
C VAL A 139 11.42 -19.12 -14.00
N VAL A 140 11.92 -19.04 -12.76
CA VAL A 140 12.01 -17.77 -12.02
C VAL A 140 12.96 -16.82 -12.71
N MET A 141 14.18 -17.26 -13.04
CA MET A 141 15.17 -16.44 -13.75
C MET A 141 14.66 -15.98 -15.12
N LYS A 142 13.99 -16.86 -15.89
CA LYS A 142 13.40 -16.48 -17.18
C LYS A 142 12.27 -15.46 -17.03
N LYS A 143 11.45 -15.58 -15.98
CA LYS A 143 10.37 -14.62 -15.70
C LYS A 143 10.92 -13.29 -15.20
N ASP A 144 11.99 -13.33 -14.42
CA ASP A 144 12.68 -12.13 -13.95
C ASP A 144 13.35 -11.40 -15.10
N ASN A 145 14.09 -12.11 -15.95
CA ASN A 145 14.78 -11.55 -17.12
C ASN A 145 13.80 -10.96 -18.15
N ARG A 146 12.59 -11.52 -18.28
CA ARG A 146 11.51 -10.90 -19.08
C ARG A 146 11.04 -9.58 -18.47
N ARG A 147 10.78 -9.54 -17.16
CA ARG A 147 10.38 -8.30 -16.48
C ARG A 147 11.43 -7.21 -16.62
N THR A 148 12.73 -7.52 -16.49
CA THR A 148 13.80 -6.52 -16.68
C THR A 148 13.85 -5.96 -18.10
N LYS A 149 13.56 -6.79 -19.11
CA LYS A 149 13.42 -6.32 -20.49
C LYS A 149 12.25 -5.36 -20.64
N ASP A 150 11.09 -5.70 -20.09
CA ASP A 150 9.89 -4.87 -20.14
C ASP A 150 10.12 -3.49 -19.48
N TYR A 151 10.81 -3.45 -18.33
CA TYR A 151 11.16 -2.18 -17.66
C TYR A 151 12.13 -1.32 -18.49
N ALA A 152 13.11 -1.94 -19.15
CA ALA A 152 14.07 -1.22 -19.99
C ALA A 152 13.39 -0.61 -21.23
N GLU A 153 12.40 -1.30 -21.80
CA GLU A 153 11.58 -0.76 -22.89
C GLU A 153 10.67 0.37 -22.41
N TYR A 154 10.01 0.19 -21.27
CA TYR A 154 9.17 1.23 -20.67
C TYR A 154 9.96 2.52 -20.40
N GLN A 155 11.20 2.39 -19.94
CA GLN A 155 12.09 3.51 -19.67
C GLN A 155 12.51 4.25 -20.96
N LYS A 156 12.63 3.54 -22.08
CA LYS A 156 12.82 4.19 -23.40
C LYS A 156 11.59 5.02 -23.75
N CYS A 157 10.38 4.47 -23.59
CA CYS A 157 9.13 5.20 -23.87
C CYS A 157 9.00 6.48 -23.04
N ILE A 158 9.31 6.43 -21.73
CA ILE A 158 9.30 7.62 -20.87
C ILE A 158 10.31 8.67 -21.38
N ARG A 159 11.54 8.25 -21.69
CA ARG A 159 12.58 9.15 -22.23
C ARG A 159 12.16 9.79 -23.55
N TRP A 160 11.48 9.02 -24.40
CA TRP A 160 10.88 9.49 -25.65
C TRP A 160 9.81 10.56 -25.40
N GLN A 161 8.93 10.31 -24.42
CA GLN A 161 7.87 11.24 -24.06
C GLN A 161 8.42 12.59 -23.57
N GLU A 162 9.49 12.56 -22.76
CA GLU A 162 10.19 13.78 -22.32
C GLU A 162 10.83 14.56 -23.49
N LEU A 163 11.40 13.85 -24.47
CA LEU A 163 11.99 14.48 -25.66
C LEU A 163 10.92 15.15 -26.52
N CYS A 164 9.79 14.49 -26.74
CA CYS A 164 8.65 15.07 -27.46
C CYS A 164 8.14 16.34 -26.76
N GLN A 165 8.00 16.31 -25.42
CA GLN A 165 7.61 17.50 -24.64
C GLN A 165 8.60 18.66 -24.82
N LYS A 166 9.91 18.38 -24.79
CA LYS A 166 10.94 19.42 -24.99
C LYS A 166 11.00 19.95 -26.42
N MET A 167 10.64 19.13 -27.42
CA MET A 167 10.53 19.59 -28.82
C MET A 167 9.33 20.52 -29.02
N ILE A 168 8.17 20.21 -28.41
CA ILE A 168 6.99 21.09 -28.41
C ILE A 168 7.32 22.44 -27.75
N ALA A 169 8.17 22.44 -26.72
CA ALA A 169 8.68 23.66 -26.08
C ALA A 169 9.74 24.44 -26.90
N GLY A 170 10.07 24.02 -28.14
CA GLY A 170 10.93 24.76 -29.06
C GLY A 170 12.44 24.64 -28.81
N ASN A 171 12.90 23.64 -28.04
CA ASN A 171 14.32 23.51 -27.69
C ASN A 171 15.17 22.89 -28.84
N LYS A 172 15.99 23.70 -29.51
CA LYS A 172 16.89 23.27 -30.61
C LYS A 172 17.89 22.18 -30.23
N GLN A 173 18.25 22.04 -28.95
CA GLN A 173 19.19 21.00 -28.48
C GLN A 173 18.59 19.57 -28.59
N CYS A 174 17.26 19.44 -28.68
CA CYS A 174 16.58 18.15 -28.69
C CYS A 174 16.66 17.42 -30.03
N SER A 175 16.92 18.09 -31.15
CA SER A 175 17.06 17.44 -32.47
C SER A 175 18.31 16.55 -32.55
N LEU A 176 19.44 17.00 -31.98
CA LEU A 176 20.68 16.22 -31.91
C LEU A 176 20.57 15.01 -30.97
N ILE A 177 19.75 15.11 -29.92
CA ILE A 177 19.51 14.01 -28.99
C ILE A 177 18.55 12.98 -29.59
N TYR A 178 17.55 13.43 -30.35
CA TYR A 178 16.63 12.57 -31.10
C TYR A 178 17.38 11.62 -32.03
N GLU A 179 18.33 12.13 -32.80
CA GLU A 179 19.10 11.35 -33.77
C GLU A 179 19.98 10.27 -33.12
N ARG A 180 20.39 10.49 -31.85
CA ARG A 180 21.12 9.49 -31.05
C ARG A 180 20.25 8.45 -30.35
N VAL A 181 18.98 8.79 -30.07
CA VAL A 181 18.07 7.93 -29.30
C VAL A 181 17.14 7.13 -30.22
N LYS A 182 16.96 7.56 -31.49
CA LYS A 182 16.16 6.89 -32.51
C LYS A 182 16.51 5.39 -32.55
N PRO A 183 15.58 4.48 -32.16
CA PRO A 183 15.83 3.06 -32.28
C PRO A 183 16.00 2.73 -33.77
N SER A 184 17.06 2.01 -34.13
CA SER A 184 17.18 1.39 -35.45
C SER A 184 15.98 0.48 -35.65
N SER A 185 15.06 0.90 -36.50
CA SER A 185 13.83 0.21 -36.88
C SER A 185 14.11 -0.95 -37.84
N SER A 186 15.01 -1.87 -37.45
CA SER A 186 15.43 -2.99 -38.28
C SER A 186 15.42 -4.28 -37.46
N LEU A 187 14.23 -4.80 -37.10
CA LEU A 187 14.07 -6.22 -36.70
C LEU A 187 12.63 -6.75 -36.49
N LEU A 188 11.60 -6.21 -37.14
CA LEU A 188 10.27 -6.84 -37.15
C LEU A 188 9.59 -6.65 -38.52
N ASP A 189 10.13 -7.33 -39.54
CA ASP A 189 9.48 -7.59 -40.83
C ASP A 189 9.74 -9.05 -41.27
N ASP A 190 9.89 -9.99 -40.33
CA ASP A 190 10.23 -11.40 -40.65
C ASP A 190 9.48 -12.40 -39.75
N ASP A 191 8.16 -12.25 -39.68
CA ASP A 191 7.23 -13.32 -39.23
C ASP A 191 6.02 -13.33 -40.19
N SER A 192 6.31 -13.57 -41.46
CA SER A 192 5.31 -13.90 -42.49
C SER A 192 5.87 -15.00 -43.39
N GLU A 193 5.88 -16.22 -42.87
CA GLU A 193 5.74 -17.47 -43.63
C GLU A 193 5.20 -18.59 -42.72
#